data_AF-A0A7Y5FJM4-F1
#
_entry.id   AF-A0A7Y5FJM4-F1
#
_cell.length_a   1.000
_cell.length_b   1.000
_cell.length_c   1.000
_cell.angle_alpha   90.00
_cell.angle_beta   90.00
_cell.angle_gamma   90.00
#
_symmetry.space_group_name_H-M   'P 1'
#
loop_
_entity.id
_entity.type
_entity.pdbx_description
1 polymer ?
#
loop_
_entity_poly.entity_id
_entity_poly.type
_entity_poly.pdbx_seq_one_letter_code
_entity_poly.pdbx_strand_id
1 'polypeptide(L)'
;MDRDYLAELAEARAVQTAGNLGRARTCARRAAGMVLRAAIGVGPSPNCYAPTFILALRKLAADAAYPLTVQAAAGRLVDRSKPDRTSAAQNPVQDAEIILQYFGFPIS
;
A
#
# COMPACT_ATOMS: atom_id res chain seq x y z
N MET A 1 -18.68 -2.79 -10.90
CA MET A 1 -17.50 -1.99 -11.28
C MET A 1 -16.40 -2.37 -10.32
N ASP A 2 -15.40 -3.10 -10.80
CA ASP A 2 -14.19 -3.32 -10.01
C ASP A 2 -13.50 -1.95 -9.85
N ARG A 3 -13.31 -1.52 -8.60
CA ARG A 3 -12.53 -0.30 -8.31
C ARG A 3 -11.09 -0.56 -8.72
N ASP A 4 -10.52 0.39 -9.47
CA ASP A 4 -9.10 0.42 -9.77
C ASP A 4 -8.30 1.09 -8.63
N TYR A 5 -6.98 1.14 -8.80
CA TYR A 5 -6.09 1.68 -7.79
C TYR A 5 -6.26 3.20 -7.59
N LEU A 6 -6.65 3.94 -8.63
CA LEU A 6 -6.90 5.38 -8.54
C LEU A 6 -8.15 5.66 -7.72
N ALA A 7 -9.21 4.88 -7.89
CA ALA A 7 -10.42 4.98 -7.09
C ALA A 7 -10.16 4.67 -5.60
N GLU A 8 -9.32 3.67 -5.30
CA GLU A 8 -8.91 3.39 -3.92
C GLU A 8 -7.99 4.50 -3.36
N LEU A 9 -7.09 5.08 -4.17
CA LEU A 9 -6.25 6.19 -3.73
C LEU A 9 -7.06 7.47 -3.47
N ALA A 10 -8.04 7.77 -4.33
CA ALA A 10 -8.95 8.90 -4.18
C ALA A 10 -9.83 8.76 -2.92
N GLU A 11 -10.37 7.56 -2.68
CA GLU A 11 -11.09 7.26 -1.44
C GLU A 11 -10.18 7.43 -0.22
N ALA A 12 -8.94 6.94 -0.28
CA ALA A 12 -7.97 7.07 0.82
C ALA A 12 -7.72 8.54 1.17
N ARG A 13 -7.57 9.41 0.17
CA ARG A 13 -7.45 10.87 0.34
C ARG A 13 -8.68 11.46 1.00
N ALA A 14 -9.88 11.16 0.49
CA ALA A 14 -11.12 11.71 1.01
C ALA A 14 -11.36 11.35 2.48
N VAL A 15 -11.20 10.08 2.85
CA VAL A 15 -11.45 9.62 4.22
C VAL A 15 -10.33 10.03 5.18
N GLN A 16 -9.09 10.21 4.70
CA GLN A 16 -7.99 10.79 5.50
C GLN A 16 -8.30 12.23 5.88
N THR A 17 -8.74 13.05 4.92
CA THR A 17 -9.18 14.44 5.17
C THR A 17 -10.34 14.50 6.16
N ALA A 18 -11.23 13.51 6.14
CA ALA A 18 -12.32 13.37 7.10
C ALA A 18 -11.88 12.80 8.48
N GLY A 19 -10.58 12.58 8.72
CA GLY A 19 -10.05 12.04 9.97
C GLY A 19 -10.16 10.53 10.16
N ASN A 20 -10.67 9.79 9.16
CA ASN A 20 -10.81 8.33 9.21
C ASN A 20 -9.55 7.61 8.72
N LEU A 21 -8.49 7.67 9.54
CA LEU A 21 -7.18 7.07 9.22
C LEU A 21 -7.22 5.55 9.04
N GLY A 22 -8.13 4.86 9.74
CA GLY A 22 -8.30 3.41 9.60
C GLY A 22 -8.79 3.00 8.21
N ARG A 23 -9.79 3.74 7.71
CA ARG A 23 -10.27 3.57 6.33
C ARG A 23 -9.23 4.02 5.31
N ALA A 24 -8.56 5.14 5.56
CA ALA A 24 -7.50 5.65 4.69
C ALA A 24 -6.41 4.60 4.47
N ARG A 25 -5.94 3.96 5.55
CA ARG A 25 -4.94 2.88 5.49
C ARG A 25 -5.44 1.66 4.72
N THR A 26 -6.71 1.32 4.87
CA THR A 26 -7.32 0.19 4.14
C THR A 26 -7.31 0.45 2.64
N CYS A 27 -7.77 1.63 2.22
CA CYS A 27 -7.81 2.03 0.82
C CYS A 27 -6.39 2.20 0.24
N ALA A 28 -5.46 2.81 0.98
CA ALA A 28 -4.07 2.94 0.59
C ALA A 28 -3.37 1.58 0.35
N ARG A 29 -3.56 0.61 1.26
CA ARG A 29 -3.05 -0.76 1.10
C ARG A 29 -3.62 -1.45 -0.14
N ARG A 30 -4.89 -1.22 -0.47
CA ARG A 30 -5.53 -1.78 -1.66
C ARG A 30 -4.97 -1.16 -2.93
N ALA A 31 -4.84 0.16 -2.98
CA ALA A 31 -4.23 0.85 -4.12
C ALA A 31 -2.81 0.33 -4.37
N ALA A 32 -1.96 0.30 -3.35
CA ALA A 32 -0.61 -0.26 -3.45
C ALA A 32 -0.65 -1.76 -3.86
N GLY A 33 -1.56 -2.54 -3.27
CA GLY A 33 -1.72 -3.95 -3.57
C GLY A 33 -2.13 -4.27 -5.01
N MET A 34 -3.00 -3.44 -5.60
CA MET A 34 -3.38 -3.53 -7.01
C MET A 34 -2.19 -3.22 -7.92
N VAL A 35 -1.39 -2.21 -7.57
CA VAL A 35 -0.15 -1.88 -8.29
C VAL A 35 0.88 -3.00 -8.19
N LEU A 36 1.13 -3.55 -7.00
CA LEU A 36 2.06 -4.68 -6.85
C LEU A 36 1.62 -5.89 -7.66
N ARG A 37 0.31 -6.15 -7.73
CA ARG A 37 -0.24 -7.21 -8.57
C ARG A 37 0.09 -7.01 -10.04
N ALA A 38 -0.06 -5.78 -10.54
CA ALA A 38 0.21 -5.44 -11.93
C ALA A 38 1.71 -5.39 -12.26
N ALA A 39 2.54 -4.89 -11.35
CA ALA A 39 3.96 -4.60 -11.61
C ALA A 39 4.88 -5.81 -11.42
N ILE A 40 4.67 -6.60 -10.36
CA ILE A 40 5.62 -7.67 -9.96
C ILE A 40 4.96 -9.03 -9.75
N GLY A 41 3.66 -9.14 -10.08
CA GLY A 41 2.91 -10.38 -10.00
C GLY A 41 2.59 -10.80 -8.56
N VAL A 42 1.37 -10.53 -8.11
CA VAL A 42 0.84 -10.97 -6.81
C VAL A 42 -0.39 -11.84 -7.03
N GLY A 43 -0.35 -13.07 -6.53
CA GLY A 43 -1.41 -14.05 -6.73
C GLY A 43 -1.04 -15.43 -6.21
N PRO A 44 -2.00 -16.38 -6.19
CA PRO A 44 -1.83 -17.69 -5.54
C PRO A 44 -0.82 -18.62 -6.22
N SER A 45 -0.24 -18.22 -7.35
CA SER A 45 0.74 -19.04 -8.08
C SER A 45 2.09 -19.07 -7.35
N PRO A 46 2.80 -20.22 -7.32
CA PRO A 46 4.13 -20.34 -6.71
C PRO A 46 5.18 -19.39 -7.29
N ASN A 47 5.01 -18.97 -8.55
CA ASN A 47 5.94 -18.08 -9.24
C ASN A 47 5.65 -16.60 -9.01
N CYS A 48 4.57 -16.25 -8.30
CA CYS A 48 4.28 -14.87 -7.96
C CYS A 48 5.20 -14.37 -6.86
N TYR A 49 5.45 -13.06 -6.84
CA TYR A 49 6.26 -12.41 -5.81
C TYR A 49 5.71 -12.67 -4.40
N ALA A 50 4.39 -12.69 -4.24
CA ALA A 50 3.70 -13.08 -3.00
C ALA A 50 2.25 -13.54 -3.29
N PRO A 51 1.64 -14.34 -2.40
CA PRO A 51 0.31 -14.90 -2.63
C PRO A 51 -0.85 -13.93 -2.39
N THR A 52 -0.64 -12.88 -1.59
CA THR A 52 -1.64 -11.82 -1.33
C THR A 52 -0.96 -10.46 -1.28
N PHE A 53 -1.72 -9.38 -1.50
CA PHE A 53 -1.13 -8.03 -1.49
C PHE A 53 -0.58 -7.62 -0.11
N ILE A 54 -1.18 -8.08 0.98
CA ILE A 54 -0.64 -7.83 2.33
C ILE A 54 0.71 -8.52 2.51
N LEU A 55 0.84 -9.76 2.03
CA LEU A 55 2.12 -10.46 2.08
C LEU A 55 3.14 -9.85 1.11
N ALA A 56 2.70 -9.34 -0.04
CA ALA A 56 3.53 -8.60 -0.97
C ALA A 56 4.12 -7.34 -0.31
N LEU A 57 3.29 -6.54 0.37
CA LEU A 57 3.76 -5.35 1.09
C LEU A 57 4.71 -5.71 2.23
N ARG A 58 4.46 -6.79 2.98
CA ARG A 58 5.39 -7.26 4.03
C ARG A 58 6.73 -7.71 3.45
N LYS A 59 6.71 -8.43 2.33
CA LYS A 59 7.91 -8.86 1.64
C LYS A 59 8.68 -7.65 1.12
N LEU A 60 7.98 -6.72 0.46
CA LEU A 60 8.55 -5.45 -0.02
C LEU A 60 9.21 -4.63 1.10
N ALA A 61 8.64 -4.64 2.31
CA ALA A 61 9.20 -3.95 3.46
C ALA A 61 10.54 -4.53 3.96
N ALA A 62 10.88 -5.76 3.59
CA ALA A 62 12.10 -6.46 4.02
C ALA A 62 13.03 -6.80 2.85
N ASP A 63 12.65 -6.46 1.61
CA ASP A 63 13.39 -6.83 0.41
C ASP A 63 14.44 -5.76 0.07
N ALA A 64 15.71 -6.09 0.32
CA ALA A 64 16.86 -5.21 0.10
C ALA A 64 17.11 -4.88 -1.38
N ALA A 65 16.43 -5.55 -2.32
CA ALA A 65 16.48 -5.20 -3.74
C ALA A 65 15.75 -3.88 -4.06
N TYR A 66 14.90 -3.38 -3.16
CA TYR A 66 14.12 -2.15 -3.36
C TYR A 66 14.72 -0.96 -2.58
N PRO A 67 14.49 0.29 -2.99
CA PRO A 67 14.96 1.46 -2.24
C PRO A 67 14.39 1.50 -0.81
N LEU A 68 15.20 1.98 0.14
CA LEU A 68 14.79 2.11 1.56
C LEU A 68 13.49 2.92 1.73
N THR A 69 13.24 3.91 0.87
CA THR A 69 12.01 4.71 0.87
C THR A 69 10.77 3.86 0.59
N VAL A 70 10.85 2.95 -0.38
CA VAL A 70 9.79 2.01 -0.75
C VAL A 70 9.60 0.96 0.35
N GLN A 71 10.70 0.40 0.86
CA GLN A 71 10.68 -0.55 1.97
C GLN A 71 9.98 0.06 3.20
N ALA A 72 10.36 1.28 3.58
CA ALA A 72 9.80 1.97 4.73
C ALA A 72 8.32 2.33 4.54
N ALA A 73 7.91 2.77 3.34
CA ALA A 73 6.51 3.03 3.02
C ALA A 73 5.66 1.75 3.11
N ALA A 74 6.16 0.64 2.55
CA ALA A 74 5.50 -0.65 2.65
C ALA A 74 5.38 -1.12 4.11
N GLY A 75 6.45 -0.94 4.89
CA GLY A 75 6.51 -1.24 6.32
C GLY A 75 5.47 -0.47 7.12
N ARG A 76 5.40 0.87 6.95
CA ARG A 76 4.39 1.71 7.59
C ARG A 76 2.97 1.30 7.20
N LEU A 77 2.74 0.99 5.92
CA LEU A 77 1.44 0.51 5.46
C LEU A 77 1.06 -0.80 6.14
N VAL A 78 1.93 -1.79 6.29
CA VAL A 78 1.56 -3.08 6.90
C VAL A 78 1.58 -3.09 8.42
N ASP A 79 2.14 -2.04 9.03
CA ASP A 79 2.24 -1.94 10.47
C ASP A 79 0.85 -2.03 11.12
N ARG A 80 0.79 -2.79 12.22
CA ARG A 80 -0.45 -2.94 12.98
C ARG A 80 -0.68 -1.63 13.73
N SER A 81 -1.92 -1.14 13.71
CA SER A 81 -2.32 -0.11 14.66
C SER A 81 -2.11 -0.66 16.07
N LYS A 82 -1.40 0.10 16.90
CA LYS A 82 -1.24 -0.19 18.32
C LYS A 82 -2.62 -0.08 19.03
N PRO A 83 -2.77 -0.68 20.23
CA PRO A 83 -4.02 -0.62 21.00
C PRO A 83 -4.52 0.81 21.29
N ASP A 84 -3.60 1.78 21.33
CA ASP A 84 -3.88 3.22 21.49
C ASP A 84 -4.38 3.90 20.19
N ARG A 85 -4.67 3.13 19.14
CA ARG A 85 -5.06 3.58 17.80
C ARG A 85 -3.98 4.40 17.07
N THR A 86 -2.76 4.49 17.61
CA THR A 86 -1.62 5.04 16.89
C THR A 86 -1.10 4.03 15.88
N SER A 87 -0.57 4.50 14.76
CA SER A 87 0.03 3.67 13.72
C SER A 87 1.25 4.38 13.17
N ALA A 88 2.29 3.64 12.79
CA ALA A 88 3.44 4.24 12.12
C ALA A 88 3.08 4.89 10.77
N ALA A 89 2.01 4.45 10.11
CA ALA A 89 1.42 5.15 8.96
C ALA A 89 0.65 6.39 9.42
N GLN A 90 1.41 7.47 9.68
CA GLN A 90 0.86 8.80 9.96
C GLN A 90 0.19 9.41 8.71
N ASN A 91 0.66 9.02 7.51
CA ASN A 91 0.09 9.43 6.23
C ASN A 91 0.01 8.22 5.27
N PRO A 92 -1.00 7.33 5.44
CA PRO A 92 -1.13 6.15 4.60
C PRO A 92 -1.28 6.47 3.10
N VAL A 93 -1.85 7.62 2.75
CA VAL A 93 -1.94 8.07 1.35
C VAL A 93 -0.55 8.26 0.75
N GLN A 94 0.30 9.03 1.44
CA GLN A 94 1.67 9.28 0.99
C GLN A 94 2.48 7.99 0.91
N ASP A 95 2.29 7.07 1.85
CA ASP A 95 2.97 5.77 1.80
C ASP A 95 2.57 4.94 0.57
N ALA A 96 1.30 4.98 0.16
CA ALA A 96 0.87 4.36 -1.08
C ALA A 96 1.44 5.07 -2.31
N GLU A 97 1.43 6.41 -2.34
CA GLU A 97 1.97 7.21 -3.44
C GLU A 97 3.45 6.90 -3.71
N ILE A 98 4.28 6.73 -2.66
CA ILE A 98 5.69 6.33 -2.80
C ILE A 98 5.83 5.01 -3.56
N ILE A 99 5.00 4.02 -3.23
CA ILE A 99 5.02 2.70 -3.87
C ILE A 99 4.52 2.80 -5.31
N LEU A 100 3.41 3.51 -5.54
CA LEU A 100 2.82 3.72 -6.87
C LEU A 100 3.83 4.38 -7.83
N GLN A 101 4.45 5.48 -7.38
CA GLN A 101 5.45 6.21 -8.17
C GLN A 101 6.67 5.36 -8.50
N TYR A 102 7.16 4.56 -7.55
CA TYR A 102 8.31 3.68 -7.79
C TYR A 102 8.04 2.65 -8.90
N PHE A 103 6.82 2.11 -8.97
CA PHE A 103 6.43 1.18 -10.03
C PHE A 103 5.91 1.87 -11.31
N GLY A 104 5.99 3.21 -11.39
CA GLY A 104 5.61 3.96 -12.58
C GLY A 104 4.09 4.17 -12.75
N PHE A 105 3.30 4.03 -11.69
CA PHE A 105 1.86 4.26 -11.72
C PHE A 105 1.53 5.72 -11.39
N PRO A 106 0.69 6.41 -12.20
CA PRO A 106 0.31 7.79 -11.94
C PRO A 106 -0.54 7.94 -10.67
N ILE A 107 -0.51 9.12 -10.06
CA ILE A 107 -1.18 9.41 -8.77
C ILE A 107 -2.22 10.54 -8.86
N SER A 108 -2.47 11.04 -10.06
CA SER A 108 -3.31 12.20 -10.38
C SER A 108 -4.42 11.81 -11.35
#